data_AF-A0A2K5ASZ0-F1
#
_entry.id   AF-A0A2K5ASZ0-F1
#
_cell.length_a   1.000
_cell.length_b   1.000
_cell.length_c   1.000
_cell.angle_alpha   90.00
_cell.angle_beta   90.00
_cell.angle_gamma   90.00
#
_symmetry.space_group_name_H-M   'P 1'
#
loop_
_entity.id
_entity.type
_entity.pdbx_description
1 polymer ?
#
loop_
_entity_poly.entity_id
_entity_poly.type
_entity_poly.pdbx_seq_one_letter_code
_entity_poly.pdbx_strand_id
1 'polypeptide(L)'
;MKYVSLAIVGIVIMMLTMPTLYAQGQIPQIPSIKEVSGRYVNDNAGIEITFPAGWSGMEMPLIMGMGNTIAMAVVMPGGIKDPSSVSPTGPMIMLNVTVIEKATLPSIKDTQFGKSDERVKEPKCKLLSFNNKSVSGVNGVVVEVECEVEFDGKPVTMRAKLFNASQEKDNTIRSVMLLFASTVDKYSSYVGDFDKALDTLRISNARSMDISQSVSKDFTQEVSVDGQNIPLNIYSNSDVKNLRFDAGSKTISFNVEGERGSLGITDIYPNNILKGPYIVTIDGEPAITMQITKPDTGEEGIRILYMHSIHEIKIVGTEVIPEFPVAVLPILALITGIAVFMARGKGMYRLQH
;
A
#
# COMPACT_ATOMS: atom_id res chain seq x y z
N MET A 1 4.10 5.09 3.59
CA MET A 1 3.95 4.39 2.29
C MET A 1 3.88 5.27 1.06
N LYS A 2 3.94 6.61 1.12
CA LYS A 2 4.33 7.42 -0.06
C LYS A 2 5.52 6.77 -0.79
N TYR A 3 6.49 6.24 -0.04
CA TYR A 3 7.66 5.52 -0.56
C TYR A 3 7.40 4.16 -1.23
N VAL A 4 6.45 3.33 -0.76
CA VAL A 4 6.19 2.02 -1.40
C VAL A 4 5.47 2.22 -2.73
N SER A 5 4.52 3.14 -2.74
CA SER A 5 3.78 3.59 -3.92
C SER A 5 4.64 4.21 -5.01
N LEU A 6 5.43 5.23 -4.65
CA LEU A 6 6.25 5.97 -5.59
C LEU A 6 7.49 5.18 -6.00
N ALA A 7 7.93 4.19 -5.23
CA ALA A 7 9.00 3.32 -5.66
C ALA A 7 8.52 2.33 -6.74
N ILE A 8 7.28 1.80 -6.71
CA ILE A 8 6.80 0.92 -7.78
C ILE A 8 6.76 1.67 -9.12
N VAL A 9 6.09 2.82 -9.17
CA VAL A 9 5.94 3.59 -10.42
C VAL A 9 7.23 4.33 -10.76
N GLY A 10 7.93 4.90 -9.78
CA GLY A 10 9.22 5.55 -9.98
C GLY A 10 10.29 4.59 -10.47
N ILE A 11 10.34 3.35 -9.97
CA ILE A 11 11.30 2.35 -10.46
C ILE A 11 10.91 1.86 -11.86
N VAL A 12 9.61 1.62 -12.15
CA VAL A 12 9.18 1.26 -13.51
C VAL A 12 9.51 2.37 -14.52
N ILE A 13 9.27 3.63 -14.16
CA ILE A 13 9.64 4.79 -15.00
C ILE A 13 11.15 4.91 -15.12
N MET A 14 11.90 4.74 -14.02
CA MET A 14 13.36 4.77 -14.02
C MET A 14 13.95 3.67 -14.91
N MET A 15 13.38 2.46 -14.92
CA MET A 15 13.77 1.39 -15.84
C MET A 15 13.55 1.80 -17.30
N LEU A 16 12.45 2.47 -17.61
CA LEU A 16 12.12 2.91 -18.96
C LEU A 16 13.02 4.06 -19.46
N THR A 17 13.50 4.94 -18.56
CA THR A 17 14.30 6.12 -18.92
C THR A 17 15.80 5.91 -18.79
N MET A 18 16.26 4.89 -18.06
CA MET A 18 17.67 4.56 -17.89
C MET A 18 18.46 4.46 -19.23
N PRO A 19 17.99 3.73 -20.25
CA PRO A 19 18.76 3.56 -21.50
C PRO A 19 19.00 4.87 -22.26
N THR A 20 18.05 5.82 -22.19
CA THR A 20 18.15 7.08 -22.94
C THR A 20 19.16 8.04 -22.33
N LEU A 21 19.35 7.99 -21.02
CA LEU A 21 20.31 8.81 -20.29
C LEU A 21 21.76 8.42 -20.60
N TYR A 22 22.03 7.12 -20.73
CA TYR A 22 23.34 6.63 -21.15
C TYR A 22 23.67 7.01 -22.60
N ALA A 23 22.69 6.95 -23.50
CA ALA A 23 22.89 7.29 -24.91
C ALA A 23 23.28 8.77 -25.14
N GLN A 24 22.90 9.67 -24.22
CA GLN A 24 23.17 11.11 -24.36
C GLN A 24 24.53 11.56 -23.81
N GLY A 25 25.34 10.65 -23.24
CA GLY A 25 26.71 10.96 -22.77
C GLY A 25 26.79 11.99 -21.62
N GLN A 26 25.67 12.22 -20.91
CA GLN A 26 25.55 13.25 -19.88
C GLN A 26 26.09 12.84 -18.51
N ILE A 27 26.65 11.64 -18.36
CA ILE A 27 27.10 11.13 -17.06
C ILE A 27 28.64 11.24 -16.95
N PRO A 28 29.18 11.88 -15.88
CA PRO A 28 30.62 11.87 -15.60
C PRO A 28 31.16 10.43 -15.51
N GLN A 29 32.47 10.23 -15.74
CA GLN A 29 33.11 8.91 -15.61
C GLN A 29 32.67 8.21 -14.33
N ILE A 30 31.94 7.11 -14.48
CA ILE A 30 31.35 6.37 -13.37
C ILE A 30 32.50 5.66 -12.65
N PRO A 31 32.63 5.79 -11.31
CA PRO A 31 33.60 5.01 -10.55
C PRO A 31 33.40 3.50 -10.82
N SER A 32 34.45 2.71 -10.62
CA SER A 32 34.46 1.27 -10.90
C SER A 32 33.16 0.59 -10.46
N ILE A 33 32.38 0.10 -11.43
CA ILE A 33 31.12 -0.59 -11.19
C ILE A 33 31.42 -1.88 -10.44
N LYS A 34 30.82 -2.05 -9.26
CA LYS A 34 30.96 -3.27 -8.47
C LYS A 34 29.99 -4.32 -9.03
N GLU A 35 30.54 -5.41 -9.56
CA GLU A 35 29.75 -6.54 -10.03
C GLU A 35 29.02 -7.23 -8.87
N VAL A 36 27.83 -7.74 -9.17
CA VAL A 36 26.95 -8.44 -8.22
C VAL A 36 26.55 -9.78 -8.84
N SER A 37 26.86 -10.88 -8.16
CA SER A 37 26.40 -12.23 -8.53
C SER A 37 26.40 -13.14 -7.30
N GLY A 38 25.52 -14.14 -7.29
CA GLY A 38 25.40 -15.07 -6.16
C GLY A 38 25.15 -14.34 -4.84
N ARG A 39 25.99 -14.59 -3.83
CA ARG A 39 25.87 -13.96 -2.51
C ARG A 39 26.34 -12.50 -2.55
N TYR A 40 25.42 -11.58 -2.31
CA TYR A 40 25.65 -10.14 -2.17
C TYR A 40 25.55 -9.72 -0.71
N VAL A 41 26.54 -8.97 -0.24
CA VAL A 41 26.58 -8.40 1.10
C VAL A 41 26.89 -6.91 1.00
N ASN A 42 26.13 -6.11 1.74
CA ASN A 42 26.39 -4.68 1.92
C ASN A 42 26.25 -4.32 3.40
N ASP A 43 27.38 -4.30 4.11
CA ASP A 43 27.44 -4.04 5.55
C ASP A 43 26.95 -2.64 5.92
N ASN A 44 27.18 -1.65 5.05
CA ASN A 44 26.71 -0.29 5.24
C ASN A 44 25.17 -0.22 5.27
N ALA A 45 24.52 -0.91 4.34
CA ALA A 45 23.08 -1.07 4.33
C ALA A 45 22.58 -2.15 5.33
N GLY A 46 23.46 -3.00 5.87
CA GLY A 46 23.09 -4.08 6.77
C GLY A 46 22.24 -5.14 6.09
N ILE A 47 22.48 -5.40 4.80
CA ILE A 47 21.72 -6.35 3.98
C ILE A 47 22.63 -7.45 3.43
N GLU A 48 22.07 -8.65 3.37
CA GLU A 48 22.66 -9.78 2.68
C GLU A 48 21.57 -10.50 1.89
N ILE A 49 21.87 -10.91 0.66
CA ILE A 49 20.95 -11.68 -0.19
C ILE A 49 21.75 -12.60 -1.10
N THR A 50 21.19 -13.74 -1.47
CA THR A 50 21.75 -14.61 -2.51
C THR A 50 20.87 -14.54 -3.75
N PHE A 51 21.44 -14.02 -4.85
CA PHE A 51 20.77 -14.01 -6.14
C PHE A 51 20.79 -15.40 -6.78
N PRO A 52 19.79 -15.72 -7.61
CA PRO A 52 19.68 -17.05 -8.21
C PRO A 52 20.84 -17.36 -9.18
N ALA A 53 21.12 -18.64 -9.40
CA ALA A 53 22.18 -19.05 -10.31
C ALA A 53 21.91 -18.52 -11.74
N GLY A 54 22.96 -18.04 -12.41
CA GLY A 54 22.83 -17.42 -13.74
C GLY A 54 22.34 -15.97 -13.73
N TRP A 55 22.02 -15.41 -12.57
CA TRP A 55 21.75 -13.99 -12.41
C TRP A 55 23.01 -13.24 -11.98
N SER A 56 23.31 -12.15 -12.68
CA SER A 56 24.36 -11.24 -12.30
C SER A 56 24.02 -9.81 -12.73
N GLY A 57 24.80 -8.85 -12.29
CA GLY A 57 24.63 -7.46 -12.63
C GLY A 57 25.56 -6.60 -11.81
N MET A 58 25.05 -5.51 -11.26
CA MET A 58 25.89 -4.47 -10.67
C MET A 58 25.24 -3.72 -9.53
N GLU A 59 26.10 -3.21 -8.65
CA GLU A 59 25.75 -2.19 -7.67
C GLU A 59 25.79 -0.83 -8.35
N MET A 60 24.66 -0.12 -8.35
CA MET A 60 24.54 1.17 -9.03
C MET A 60 25.06 2.28 -8.12
N PRO A 61 25.99 3.12 -8.60
CA PRO A 61 26.50 4.23 -7.81
C PRO A 61 25.40 5.27 -7.58
N LEU A 62 25.33 5.79 -6.36
CA LEU A 62 24.29 6.70 -5.86
C LEU A 62 24.26 8.09 -6.53
N ILE A 63 25.09 8.30 -7.56
CA ILE A 63 25.30 9.57 -8.26
C ILE A 63 24.09 10.04 -9.08
N MET A 64 23.03 9.24 -9.21
CA MET A 64 21.84 9.60 -10.01
C MET A 64 20.78 10.44 -9.25
N GLY A 65 21.18 11.27 -8.28
CA GLY A 65 20.26 12.22 -7.64
C GLY A 65 19.20 11.61 -6.70
N MET A 66 19.26 10.30 -6.43
CA MET A 66 18.45 9.65 -5.39
C MET A 66 19.14 9.81 -4.04
N GLY A 67 19.25 11.05 -3.54
CA GLY A 67 20.11 11.44 -2.41
C GLY A 67 19.89 10.70 -1.08
N ASN A 68 18.86 9.87 -0.99
CA ASN A 68 18.49 9.11 0.20
C ASN A 68 18.67 7.60 0.05
N THR A 69 19.02 7.13 -1.15
CA THR A 69 19.38 5.72 -1.38
C THR A 69 20.77 5.46 -0.81
N ILE A 70 20.91 4.38 -0.05
CA ILE A 70 22.18 3.94 0.58
C ILE A 70 22.80 2.80 -0.23
N ALA A 71 21.98 1.91 -0.78
CA ALA A 71 22.43 0.81 -1.61
C ALA A 71 21.39 0.54 -2.70
N MET A 72 21.89 0.23 -3.89
CA MET A 72 21.07 -0.21 -5.00
C MET A 72 21.83 -1.27 -5.80
N ALA A 73 21.27 -2.46 -5.94
CA ALA A 73 21.83 -3.52 -6.75
C ALA A 73 20.78 -4.01 -7.75
N VAL A 74 21.21 -4.26 -8.98
CA VAL A 74 20.34 -4.78 -10.05
C VAL A 74 20.99 -6.00 -10.65
N VAL A 75 20.22 -7.06 -10.83
CA VAL A 75 20.65 -8.29 -11.51
C VAL A 75 19.63 -8.72 -12.56
N MET A 76 20.13 -9.35 -13.62
CA MET A 76 19.35 -9.92 -14.72
C MET A 76 19.87 -11.33 -15.05
N PRO A 77 19.03 -12.22 -15.60
CA PRO A 77 19.50 -13.48 -16.16
C PRO A 77 20.53 -13.23 -17.26
N GLY A 78 21.69 -13.87 -17.18
CA GLY A 78 22.79 -13.70 -18.13
C GLY A 78 23.68 -12.46 -17.86
N GLY A 79 23.34 -11.65 -16.86
CA GLY A 79 24.17 -10.54 -16.40
C GLY A 79 23.90 -9.19 -17.05
N ILE A 80 24.46 -8.14 -16.45
CA ILE A 80 24.51 -6.78 -17.00
C ILE A 80 25.98 -6.48 -17.30
N LYS A 81 26.34 -6.38 -18.58
CA LYS A 81 27.73 -6.09 -18.99
C LYS A 81 28.04 -4.60 -19.02
N ASP A 82 27.03 -3.80 -19.30
CA ASP A 82 27.07 -2.34 -19.38
C ASP A 82 25.72 -1.82 -18.88
N PRO A 83 25.66 -0.79 -18.01
CA PRO A 83 24.41 -0.12 -17.66
C PRO A 83 23.49 0.21 -18.85
N SER A 84 24.06 0.55 -20.01
CA SER A 84 23.28 0.84 -21.23
C SER A 84 22.52 -0.39 -21.78
N SER A 85 22.95 -1.61 -21.40
CA SER A 85 22.37 -2.88 -21.84
C SER A 85 21.17 -3.34 -21.00
N VAL A 86 20.81 -2.59 -19.94
CA VAL A 86 19.63 -2.89 -19.14
C VAL A 86 18.38 -2.74 -20.00
N SER A 87 17.81 -3.87 -20.39
CA SER A 87 16.56 -3.89 -21.15
C SER A 87 15.38 -3.68 -20.22
N PRO A 88 14.53 -2.66 -20.45
CA PRO A 88 13.35 -2.42 -19.61
C PRO A 88 12.28 -3.50 -19.74
N THR A 89 12.40 -4.38 -20.74
CA THR A 89 11.47 -5.50 -20.98
C THR A 89 12.06 -6.85 -20.58
N GLY A 90 13.28 -6.86 -20.02
CA GLY A 90 13.90 -8.06 -19.48
C GLY A 90 13.43 -8.38 -18.06
N PRO A 91 13.45 -9.66 -17.63
CA PRO A 91 13.32 -10.00 -16.22
C PRO A 91 14.49 -9.40 -15.43
N MET A 92 14.21 -8.74 -14.32
CA MET A 92 15.22 -8.13 -13.45
C MET A 92 14.81 -8.18 -11.98
N ILE A 93 15.81 -8.31 -11.11
CA ILE A 93 15.65 -8.14 -9.66
C ILE A 93 16.43 -6.90 -9.25
N MET A 94 15.79 -6.01 -8.52
CA MET A 94 16.38 -4.80 -7.96
C MET A 94 16.26 -4.82 -6.44
N LEU A 95 17.38 -4.66 -5.75
CA LEU A 95 17.46 -4.40 -4.32
C LEU A 95 17.72 -2.91 -4.12
N ASN A 96 16.92 -2.25 -3.28
CA ASN A 96 17.09 -0.85 -2.92
C ASN A 96 16.97 -0.67 -1.41
N VAL A 97 17.85 0.15 -0.82
CA VAL A 97 17.75 0.58 0.58
C VAL A 97 17.77 2.09 0.64
N THR A 98 16.73 2.69 1.22
CA THR A 98 16.54 4.15 1.23
C THR A 98 16.17 4.67 2.62
N VAL A 99 16.71 5.82 3.03
CA VAL A 99 16.35 6.49 4.30
C VAL A 99 14.99 7.18 4.16
N ILE A 100 14.02 6.81 5.01
CA ILE A 100 12.62 7.27 4.93
C ILE A 100 12.47 8.74 5.34
N GLU A 101 13.17 9.18 6.38
CA GLU A 101 13.02 10.55 6.95
C GLU A 101 13.54 11.65 6.03
N LYS A 102 14.59 11.34 5.27
CA LYS A 102 15.26 12.31 4.38
C LYS A 102 14.80 12.20 2.94
N ALA A 103 14.00 11.19 2.61
CA ALA A 103 13.45 10.96 1.29
C ALA A 103 12.52 12.11 0.85
N THR A 104 13.10 13.18 0.34
CA THR A 104 12.42 14.09 -0.57
C THR A 104 12.18 13.35 -1.87
N LEU A 105 10.92 13.11 -2.18
CA LEU A 105 10.51 12.56 -3.46
C LEU A 105 10.82 13.63 -4.52
N PRO A 106 11.55 13.33 -5.59
CA PRO A 106 11.36 14.12 -6.78
C PRO A 106 9.92 13.83 -7.25
N SER A 107 9.08 14.85 -7.35
CA SER A 107 7.88 14.65 -8.15
C SER A 107 8.32 14.28 -9.57
N ILE A 108 7.49 13.57 -10.33
CA ILE A 108 7.77 13.30 -11.76
C ILE A 108 8.08 14.62 -12.51
N LYS A 109 7.61 15.76 -11.98
CA LYS A 109 7.89 17.10 -12.50
C LYS A 109 9.22 17.70 -12.03
N ASP A 110 9.77 17.25 -10.90
CA ASP A 110 10.96 17.82 -10.23
C ASP A 110 12.22 16.98 -10.41
N THR A 111 12.13 15.75 -10.93
CA THR A 111 13.32 15.05 -11.41
C THR A 111 13.99 15.89 -12.49
N GLN A 112 15.27 16.24 -12.35
CA GLN A 112 16.08 16.90 -13.39
C GLN A 112 16.24 16.07 -14.69
N PHE A 113 15.56 14.93 -14.76
CA PHE A 113 15.31 14.12 -15.95
C PHE A 113 14.29 14.79 -16.89
N GLY A 114 14.65 15.99 -17.37
CA GLY A 114 13.96 16.70 -18.42
C GLY A 114 12.67 17.41 -17.97
N LYS A 115 12.43 18.60 -18.54
CA LYS A 115 11.07 19.11 -18.71
C LYS A 115 10.20 17.92 -19.14
N SER A 116 9.16 17.59 -18.38
CA SER A 116 8.28 16.46 -18.67
C SER A 116 7.95 16.46 -20.15
N ASP A 117 8.57 15.55 -20.89
CA ASP A 117 8.24 15.35 -22.28
C ASP A 117 6.79 14.82 -22.26
N GLU A 118 5.84 15.57 -22.83
CA GLU A 118 4.42 15.18 -22.93
C GLU A 118 4.22 13.80 -23.59
N ARG A 119 5.30 13.21 -24.13
CA ARG A 119 5.35 11.88 -24.74
C ARG A 119 5.33 10.71 -23.75
N VAL A 120 5.64 10.88 -22.46
CA VAL A 120 5.55 9.77 -21.49
C VAL A 120 4.13 9.71 -20.92
N LYS A 121 3.28 8.86 -21.50
CA LYS A 121 1.95 8.59 -20.94
C LYS A 121 2.10 7.92 -19.57
N GLU A 122 1.30 8.38 -18.61
CA GLU A 122 1.23 7.77 -17.29
C GLU A 122 0.88 6.27 -17.41
N PRO A 123 1.58 5.38 -16.70
CA PRO A 123 1.32 3.95 -16.77
C PRO A 123 -0.04 3.62 -16.17
N LYS A 124 -0.81 2.75 -16.83
CA LYS A 124 -2.05 2.21 -16.29
C LYS A 124 -1.73 0.98 -15.47
N CYS A 125 -1.77 1.11 -14.15
CA CYS A 125 -1.43 0.02 -13.24
C CYS A 125 -2.65 -0.56 -12.54
N LYS A 126 -2.67 -1.88 -12.38
CA LYS A 126 -3.64 -2.67 -11.62
C LYS A 126 -2.91 -3.36 -10.46
N LEU A 127 -3.47 -3.24 -9.26
CA LEU A 127 -3.04 -4.01 -8.10
C LEU A 127 -3.57 -5.45 -8.24
N LEU A 128 -2.67 -6.44 -8.21
CA LEU A 128 -3.02 -7.86 -8.35
C LEU A 128 -3.11 -8.56 -7.01
N SER A 129 -2.18 -8.28 -6.10
CA SER A 129 -2.22 -8.81 -4.74
C SER A 129 -1.48 -7.94 -3.74
N PHE A 130 -1.85 -8.08 -2.49
CA PHE A 130 -1.18 -7.47 -1.34
C PHE A 130 -1.19 -8.48 -0.20
N ASN A 131 -0.01 -8.89 0.26
CA ASN A 131 0.14 -9.92 1.28
C ASN A 131 1.25 -9.52 2.26
N ASN A 132 1.21 -10.07 3.47
CA ASN A 132 2.35 -10.00 4.38
C ASN A 132 3.26 -11.20 4.12
N LYS A 133 4.58 -10.99 4.16
CA LYS A 133 5.58 -12.07 4.15
C LYS A 133 6.61 -11.82 5.24
N SER A 134 6.86 -12.85 6.05
CA SER A 134 7.92 -12.78 7.04
C SER A 134 9.27 -13.05 6.39
N VAL A 135 10.21 -12.12 6.56
CA VAL A 135 11.60 -12.23 6.11
C VAL A 135 12.48 -11.73 7.23
N SER A 136 13.53 -12.47 7.59
CA SER A 136 14.40 -12.12 8.73
C SER A 136 13.66 -11.92 10.07
N GLY A 137 12.55 -12.63 10.28
CA GLY A 137 11.77 -12.54 11.52
C GLY A 137 10.90 -11.28 11.62
N VAL A 138 10.78 -10.47 10.55
CA VAL A 138 9.87 -9.34 10.50
C VAL A 138 8.83 -9.49 9.40
N ASN A 139 7.65 -8.95 9.64
CA ASN A 139 6.60 -8.89 8.64
C ASN A 139 6.88 -7.72 7.69
N GLY A 140 7.29 -8.06 6.47
CA GLY A 140 7.27 -7.15 5.34
C GLY A 140 5.99 -7.32 4.52
N VAL A 141 5.84 -6.44 3.56
CA VAL A 141 4.70 -6.39 2.65
C VAL A 141 5.14 -6.86 1.27
N VAL A 142 4.36 -7.75 0.67
CA VAL A 142 4.49 -8.19 -0.71
C VAL A 142 3.35 -7.60 -1.53
N VAL A 143 3.70 -6.88 -2.60
CA VAL A 143 2.75 -6.27 -3.53
C VAL A 143 3.00 -6.81 -4.92
N GLU A 144 1.95 -7.25 -5.60
CA GLU A 144 2.01 -7.54 -7.04
C GLU A 144 1.17 -6.55 -7.82
N VAL A 145 1.76 -6.02 -8.90
CA VAL A 145 1.09 -5.09 -9.80
C VAL A 145 1.30 -5.50 -11.26
N GLU A 146 0.38 -5.11 -12.11
CA GLU A 146 0.50 -5.18 -13.56
C GLU A 146 0.29 -3.79 -14.13
N CYS A 147 1.20 -3.33 -14.97
CA CYS A 147 1.17 -2.00 -15.56
C CYS A 147 1.30 -2.07 -17.07
N GLU A 148 0.42 -1.38 -17.77
CA GLU A 148 0.58 -1.07 -19.19
C GLU A 148 1.44 0.20 -19.32
N VAL A 149 2.61 0.04 -19.94
CA VAL A 149 3.58 1.10 -20.19
C VAL A 149 3.80 1.26 -21.69
N GLU A 150 4.15 2.44 -22.17
CA GLU A 150 4.55 2.65 -23.57
C GLU A 150 6.08 2.64 -23.64
N PHE A 151 6.65 1.72 -24.43
CA PHE A 151 8.09 1.64 -24.69
C PHE A 151 8.34 1.66 -26.20
N ASP A 152 9.14 2.63 -26.67
CA ASP A 152 9.42 2.85 -28.10
C ASP A 152 8.12 2.97 -28.95
N GLY A 153 7.14 3.71 -28.43
CA GLY A 153 5.83 3.91 -29.07
C GLY A 153 4.90 2.69 -29.05
N LYS A 154 5.30 1.59 -28.41
CA LYS A 154 4.52 0.35 -28.33
C LYS A 154 4.03 0.10 -26.91
N PRO A 155 2.75 -0.26 -26.71
CA PRO A 155 2.28 -0.69 -25.41
C PRO A 155 2.93 -2.02 -25.03
N VAL A 156 3.45 -2.09 -23.81
CA VAL A 156 4.05 -3.27 -23.20
C VAL A 156 3.40 -3.45 -21.84
N THR A 157 2.90 -4.66 -21.57
CA THR A 157 2.38 -5.01 -20.25
C THR A 157 3.50 -5.61 -19.41
N MET A 158 3.81 -4.92 -18.33
CA MET A 158 4.80 -5.32 -17.33
C MET A 158 4.08 -5.84 -16.09
N ARG A 159 4.61 -6.90 -15.49
CA ARG A 159 4.18 -7.37 -14.18
C ARG A 159 5.34 -7.29 -13.20
N ALA A 160 5.05 -6.84 -11.98
CA ALA A 160 6.04 -6.67 -10.94
C ALA A 160 5.59 -7.29 -9.63
N LYS A 161 6.56 -7.82 -8.87
CA LYS A 161 6.41 -8.30 -7.50
C LYS A 161 7.40 -7.57 -6.62
N LEU A 162 6.89 -6.93 -5.59
CA LEU A 162 7.66 -6.12 -4.67
C LEU A 162 7.60 -6.73 -3.29
N PHE A 163 8.73 -6.81 -2.60
CA PHE A 163 8.79 -6.92 -1.16
C PHE A 163 9.31 -5.61 -0.56
N ASN A 164 8.70 -5.17 0.54
CA ASN A 164 9.18 -4.04 1.31
C ASN A 164 9.18 -4.36 2.81
N ALA A 165 10.25 -4.00 3.49
CA ALA A 165 10.36 -4.04 4.95
C ALA A 165 11.06 -2.79 5.47
N SER A 166 10.92 -2.55 6.78
CA SER A 166 11.59 -1.45 7.45
C SER A 166 12.81 -1.94 8.22
N GLN A 167 13.82 -1.09 8.32
CA GLN A 167 15.04 -1.29 9.08
C GLN A 167 15.30 -0.06 9.94
N GLU A 168 15.84 -0.25 11.13
CA GLU A 168 16.31 0.84 11.97
C GLU A 168 17.83 0.79 12.11
N LYS A 169 18.51 1.86 11.72
CA LYS A 169 19.97 1.95 11.82
C LYS A 169 20.40 3.40 11.94
N ASP A 170 21.31 3.68 12.86
CA ASP A 170 21.87 5.01 13.13
C ASP A 170 20.78 6.06 13.44
N ASN A 171 19.77 5.68 14.24
CA ASN A 171 18.58 6.49 14.56
C ASN A 171 17.77 6.95 13.33
N THR A 172 17.89 6.25 12.20
CA THR A 172 17.09 6.50 11.01
C THR A 172 16.27 5.28 10.65
N ILE A 173 15.03 5.51 10.21
CA ILE A 173 14.22 4.45 9.59
C ILE A 173 14.58 4.35 8.11
N ARG A 174 14.89 3.15 7.65
CA ARG A 174 15.22 2.81 6.27
C ARG A 174 14.16 1.86 5.70
N SER A 175 13.84 2.03 4.44
CA SER A 175 13.05 1.09 3.65
C SER A 175 13.99 0.16 2.90
N VAL A 176 13.81 -1.15 3.06
CA VAL A 176 14.50 -2.19 2.30
C VAL A 176 13.49 -2.77 1.32
N MET A 177 13.82 -2.67 0.05
CA MET A 177 12.96 -3.02 -1.06
C MET A 177 13.64 -4.06 -1.94
N LEU A 178 12.94 -5.15 -2.24
CA LEU A 178 13.33 -6.09 -3.28
C LEU A 178 12.22 -6.15 -4.31
N LEU A 179 12.52 -5.78 -5.55
CA LEU A 179 11.58 -5.74 -6.66
C LEU A 179 11.99 -6.76 -7.71
N PHE A 180 11.02 -7.49 -8.24
CA PHE A 180 11.13 -8.22 -9.49
C PHE A 180 10.17 -7.61 -10.51
N ALA A 181 10.65 -7.38 -11.73
CA ALA A 181 9.83 -6.89 -12.83
C ALA A 181 10.17 -7.64 -14.12
N SER A 182 9.16 -7.90 -14.94
CA SER A 182 9.31 -8.50 -16.27
C SER A 182 8.07 -8.26 -17.11
N THR A 183 8.14 -8.55 -18.42
CA THR A 183 6.95 -8.65 -19.27
C THR A 183 6.10 -9.85 -18.86
N VAL A 184 4.79 -9.77 -19.11
CA VAL A 184 3.83 -10.82 -18.70
C VAL A 184 4.20 -12.21 -19.25
N ASP A 185 4.75 -12.30 -20.47
CA ASP A 185 5.17 -13.55 -21.12
C ASP A 185 6.36 -14.23 -20.43
N LYS A 186 7.22 -13.45 -19.76
CA LYS A 186 8.40 -13.96 -19.05
C LYS A 186 8.19 -14.08 -17.54
N TYR A 187 7.23 -13.37 -16.99
CA TYR A 187 7.03 -13.25 -15.55
C TYR A 187 6.95 -14.60 -14.83
N SER A 188 6.11 -15.51 -15.32
CA SER A 188 5.91 -16.84 -14.70
C SER A 188 7.17 -17.71 -14.70
N SER A 189 8.08 -17.49 -15.64
CA SER A 189 9.33 -18.25 -15.76
C SER A 189 10.36 -17.84 -14.71
N TYR A 190 10.31 -16.60 -14.21
CA TYR A 190 11.35 -16.02 -13.36
C TYR A 190 10.86 -15.55 -11.98
N VAL A 191 9.55 -15.47 -11.73
CA VAL A 191 9.04 -15.05 -10.41
C VAL A 191 9.46 -15.99 -9.28
N GLY A 192 9.61 -17.29 -9.56
CA GLY A 192 10.11 -18.27 -8.59
C GLY A 192 11.57 -18.03 -8.19
N ASP A 193 12.37 -17.43 -9.08
CA ASP A 193 13.75 -17.04 -8.80
C ASP A 193 13.81 -15.82 -7.87
N PHE A 194 12.90 -14.85 -8.04
CA PHE A 194 12.70 -13.78 -7.07
C PHE A 194 12.29 -14.33 -5.70
N ASP A 195 11.35 -15.27 -5.64
CA ASP A 195 10.89 -15.83 -4.37
C ASP A 195 12.03 -16.53 -3.61
N LYS A 196 12.87 -17.29 -4.33
CA LYS A 196 14.10 -17.88 -3.75
C LYS A 196 15.06 -16.81 -3.24
N ALA A 197 15.32 -15.76 -4.02
CA ALA A 197 16.21 -14.68 -3.60
C ALA A 197 15.67 -13.98 -2.34
N LEU A 198 14.36 -13.70 -2.31
CA LEU A 198 13.66 -13.10 -1.18
C LEU A 198 13.77 -13.97 0.09
N ASP A 199 13.70 -15.29 -0.05
CA ASP A 199 13.83 -16.21 1.10
C ASP A 199 15.26 -16.21 1.70
N THR A 200 16.26 -15.79 0.94
CA THR A 200 17.64 -15.62 1.43
C THR A 200 17.94 -14.22 1.98
N LEU A 201 17.02 -13.26 1.81
CA LEU A 201 17.23 -11.88 2.21
C LEU A 201 17.35 -11.78 3.74
N ARG A 202 18.51 -11.30 4.20
CA ARG A 202 18.81 -10.97 5.59
C ARG A 202 18.85 -9.46 5.76
N ILE A 203 18.08 -8.94 6.71
CA ILE A 203 18.02 -7.52 7.05
C ILE A 203 18.45 -7.37 8.50
N SER A 204 19.54 -6.64 8.74
CA SER A 204 20.00 -6.32 10.10
C SER A 204 19.06 -5.30 10.73
N ASN A 205 18.76 -5.44 12.02
CA ASN A 205 17.86 -4.54 12.76
C ASN A 205 16.53 -4.30 12.03
N ALA A 206 15.99 -5.36 11.47
CA ALA A 206 14.72 -5.31 10.78
C ALA A 206 13.61 -4.98 11.79
N ARG A 207 12.60 -4.23 11.35
CA ARG A 207 11.39 -3.94 12.12
C ARG A 207 10.17 -4.16 11.24
N SER A 208 9.08 -4.65 11.84
CA SER A 208 7.81 -4.78 11.14
C SER A 208 7.38 -3.42 10.59
N MET A 209 6.91 -3.42 9.35
CA MET A 209 6.42 -2.21 8.72
C MET A 209 5.03 -1.89 9.29
N ASP A 210 4.92 -0.78 10.02
CA ASP A 210 3.62 -0.28 10.45
C ASP A 210 2.97 0.51 9.32
N ILE A 211 2.11 -0.19 8.58
CA ILE A 211 1.39 0.38 7.46
C ILE A 211 0.26 1.34 7.88
N SER A 212 -0.17 1.32 9.14
CA SER A 212 -1.19 2.24 9.67
C SER A 212 -0.70 3.70 9.70
N GLN A 213 0.59 3.94 9.85
CA GLN A 213 1.16 5.30 9.83
C GLN A 213 1.09 5.99 8.46
N SER A 214 0.62 5.29 7.44
CA SER A 214 0.52 5.86 6.09
C SER A 214 -0.82 6.48 5.79
N VAL A 215 -1.85 6.24 6.61
CA VAL A 215 -3.10 7.00 6.57
C VAL A 215 -2.91 8.24 7.44
N SER A 216 -2.77 9.39 6.79
CA SER A 216 -2.45 10.66 7.48
C SER A 216 -3.63 11.62 7.54
N LYS A 217 -4.66 11.41 6.72
CA LYS A 217 -5.87 12.22 6.67
C LYS A 217 -6.98 11.48 7.40
N ASP A 218 -7.49 12.09 8.45
CA ASP A 218 -8.71 11.66 9.12
C ASP A 218 -9.88 12.38 8.45
N PHE A 219 -10.87 11.59 8.05
CA PHE A 219 -12.17 12.07 7.61
C PHE A 219 -13.23 11.44 8.50
N THR A 220 -13.87 12.27 9.31
CA THR A 220 -15.01 11.88 10.15
C THR A 220 -16.25 12.59 9.65
N GLN A 221 -17.33 11.84 9.41
CA GLN A 221 -18.63 12.42 9.12
C GLN A 221 -19.72 11.63 9.84
N GLU A 222 -20.66 12.39 10.40
CA GLU A 222 -21.88 11.86 11.00
C GLU A 222 -22.80 11.27 9.92
N VAL A 223 -23.21 10.02 10.11
CA VAL A 223 -24.19 9.35 9.26
C VAL A 223 -25.46 9.08 10.05
N SER A 224 -26.62 9.24 9.42
CA SER A 224 -27.90 9.02 10.09
C SER A 224 -28.29 7.55 10.06
N VAL A 225 -28.48 6.94 11.23
CA VAL A 225 -28.97 5.58 11.42
C VAL A 225 -30.16 5.64 12.36
N ASP A 226 -31.35 5.24 11.87
CA ASP A 226 -32.61 5.28 12.63
C ASP A 226 -32.90 6.64 13.33
N GLY A 227 -32.50 7.74 12.69
CA GLY A 227 -32.71 9.11 13.18
C GLY A 227 -31.66 9.60 14.18
N GLN A 228 -30.62 8.80 14.47
CA GLN A 228 -29.46 9.21 15.25
C GLN A 228 -28.26 9.46 14.34
N ASN A 229 -27.38 10.37 14.75
CA ASN A 229 -26.14 10.66 14.05
C ASN A 229 -25.01 9.87 14.72
N ILE A 230 -24.36 9.00 13.94
CA ILE A 230 -23.27 8.15 14.38
C ILE A 230 -22.00 8.55 13.60
N PRO A 231 -20.85 8.77 14.26
CA PRO A 231 -19.62 9.10 13.58
C PRO A 231 -19.09 7.90 12.80
N LEU A 232 -18.81 8.10 11.52
CA LEU A 232 -18.05 7.16 10.70
C LEU A 232 -16.66 7.72 10.42
N ASN A 233 -15.64 7.02 10.94
CA ASN A 233 -14.24 7.40 10.82
C ASN A 233 -13.58 6.69 9.64
N ILE A 234 -12.96 7.47 8.76
CA ILE A 234 -12.20 6.99 7.61
C ILE A 234 -10.80 7.60 7.68
N TYR A 235 -9.77 6.76 7.69
CA TYR A 235 -8.38 7.19 7.64
C TYR A 235 -7.83 6.87 6.27
N SER A 236 -7.36 7.88 5.53
CA SER A 236 -6.87 7.67 4.17
C SER A 236 -5.59 8.47 3.90
N ASN A 237 -4.86 8.05 2.88
CA ASN A 237 -3.83 8.87 2.25
C ASN A 237 -4.35 9.58 0.98
N SER A 238 -5.62 9.38 0.62
CA SER A 238 -6.37 10.10 -0.41
C SER A 238 -7.26 11.17 0.20
N ASP A 239 -7.72 12.11 -0.64
CA ASP A 239 -8.83 12.99 -0.31
C ASP A 239 -10.15 12.21 -0.40
N VAL A 240 -10.84 12.07 0.73
CA VAL A 240 -12.15 11.42 0.83
C VAL A 240 -13.25 12.45 0.58
N LYS A 241 -14.22 12.13 -0.28
CA LYS A 241 -15.32 13.01 -0.67
C LYS A 241 -16.63 12.23 -0.79
N ASN A 242 -17.76 12.94 -0.71
CA ASN A 242 -19.10 12.41 -0.98
C ASN A 242 -19.47 11.14 -0.18
N LEU A 243 -19.07 11.06 1.09
CA LEU A 243 -19.46 9.94 1.93
C LEU A 243 -20.97 9.88 2.10
N ARG A 244 -21.53 8.70 1.83
CA ARG A 244 -22.95 8.38 1.97
C ARG A 244 -23.10 7.03 2.66
N PHE A 245 -24.07 6.97 3.56
CA PHE A 245 -24.55 5.73 4.14
C PHE A 245 -26.02 5.56 3.73
N ASP A 246 -26.36 4.39 3.23
CA ASP A 246 -27.72 3.99 2.89
C ASP A 246 -28.08 2.75 3.70
N ALA A 247 -28.93 2.94 4.70
CA ALA A 247 -29.41 1.87 5.58
C ALA A 247 -30.26 0.83 4.82
N GLY A 248 -31.01 1.25 3.80
CA GLY A 248 -31.89 0.37 3.03
C GLY A 248 -31.09 -0.62 2.18
N SER A 249 -30.02 -0.14 1.54
CA SER A 249 -29.11 -0.98 0.76
C SER A 249 -27.89 -1.48 1.55
N LYS A 250 -27.79 -1.17 2.85
CA LYS A 250 -26.70 -1.59 3.76
C LYS A 250 -25.33 -1.22 3.20
N THR A 251 -25.24 -0.02 2.64
CA THR A 251 -24.11 0.41 1.82
C THR A 251 -23.48 1.67 2.39
N ILE A 252 -22.15 1.67 2.44
CA ILE A 252 -21.33 2.87 2.58
C ILE A 252 -20.66 3.13 1.24
N SER A 253 -20.74 4.36 0.73
CA SER A 253 -20.06 4.76 -0.52
C SER A 253 -19.37 6.11 -0.38
N PHE A 254 -18.18 6.24 -0.95
CA PHE A 254 -17.44 7.50 -0.98
C PHE A 254 -16.45 7.54 -2.14
N ASN A 255 -16.04 8.74 -2.53
CA ASN A 255 -14.98 8.94 -3.51
C ASN A 255 -13.63 9.11 -2.80
N VAL A 256 -12.59 8.60 -3.42
CA VAL A 256 -11.20 8.88 -3.04
C VAL A 256 -10.46 9.48 -4.22
N GLU A 257 -9.67 10.51 -3.95
CA GLU A 257 -8.82 11.18 -4.94
C GLU A 257 -7.38 11.23 -4.45
N GLY A 258 -6.44 10.84 -5.30
CA GLY A 258 -5.02 10.84 -4.99
C GLY A 258 -4.15 11.05 -6.23
N GLU A 259 -2.85 11.24 -5.99
CA GLU A 259 -1.87 11.47 -7.04
C GLU A 259 -1.67 10.19 -7.86
N ARG A 260 -1.97 10.25 -9.16
CA ARG A 260 -1.85 9.11 -10.07
C ARG A 260 -0.46 8.48 -10.02
N GLY A 261 -0.42 7.16 -10.20
CA GLY A 261 0.83 6.41 -10.13
C GLY A 261 1.35 6.20 -8.71
N SER A 262 0.53 6.42 -7.68
CA SER A 262 0.86 6.05 -6.31
C SER A 262 -0.16 5.05 -5.74
N LEU A 263 -0.02 4.59 -4.50
CA LEU A 263 -0.87 3.57 -3.87
C LEU A 263 -1.76 4.29 -2.85
N GLY A 264 -3.06 4.11 -3.00
CA GLY A 264 -4.07 4.47 -2.04
C GLY A 264 -4.28 3.43 -0.98
N ILE A 265 -4.45 3.92 0.24
CA ILE A 265 -4.78 3.12 1.41
C ILE A 265 -5.85 3.87 2.16
N THR A 266 -6.93 3.17 2.41
CA THR A 266 -8.06 3.66 3.20
C THR A 266 -8.44 2.63 4.24
N ASP A 267 -8.40 3.04 5.50
CA ASP A 267 -8.90 2.28 6.63
C ASP A 267 -10.26 2.84 7.02
N ILE A 268 -11.23 1.95 7.20
CA ILE A 268 -12.59 2.30 7.63
C ILE A 268 -13.06 1.33 8.70
N TYR A 269 -13.76 1.86 9.70
CA TYR A 269 -14.26 1.10 10.84
C TYR A 269 -15.80 1.19 10.87
N PRO A 270 -16.50 0.37 10.06
CA PRO A 270 -17.95 0.48 9.90
C PRO A 270 -18.74 -0.23 11.01
N ASN A 271 -18.07 -0.89 11.96
CA ASN A 271 -18.65 -1.80 12.95
C ASN A 271 -19.70 -1.19 13.87
N ASN A 272 -19.85 0.13 13.93
CA ASN A 272 -20.88 0.80 14.74
C ASN A 272 -22.19 1.01 13.95
N ILE A 273 -22.16 0.92 12.62
CA ILE A 273 -23.31 1.22 11.74
C ILE A 273 -23.66 0.07 10.80
N LEU A 274 -22.72 -0.82 10.50
CA LEU A 274 -22.85 -1.85 9.47
C LEU A 274 -22.08 -3.10 9.87
N LYS A 275 -22.77 -4.25 9.92
CA LYS A 275 -22.15 -5.55 10.23
C LYS A 275 -21.53 -6.21 9.00
N GLY A 276 -20.40 -6.89 9.22
CA GLY A 276 -19.76 -7.76 8.24
C GLY A 276 -20.43 -9.14 8.10
N PRO A 277 -19.87 -10.05 7.28
CA PRO A 277 -18.75 -9.82 6.36
C PRO A 277 -19.07 -8.76 5.31
N TYR A 278 -18.03 -8.05 4.85
CA TYR A 278 -18.17 -6.93 3.93
C TYR A 278 -17.78 -7.32 2.51
N ILE A 279 -18.58 -6.89 1.54
CA ILE A 279 -18.21 -6.90 0.13
C ILE A 279 -17.73 -5.49 -0.21
N VAL A 280 -16.48 -5.37 -0.66
CA VAL A 280 -15.88 -4.09 -1.01
C VAL A 280 -15.57 -4.06 -2.50
N THR A 281 -15.98 -2.99 -3.17
CA THR A 281 -15.68 -2.76 -4.59
C THR A 281 -15.07 -1.38 -4.80
N ILE A 282 -14.23 -1.28 -5.81
CA ILE A 282 -13.65 -0.04 -6.32
C ILE A 282 -14.08 0.08 -7.78
N ASP A 283 -14.80 1.15 -8.11
CA ASP A 283 -15.40 1.38 -9.44
C ASP A 283 -16.22 0.18 -9.94
N GLY A 284 -16.89 -0.53 -9.02
CA GLY A 284 -17.70 -1.71 -9.30
C GLY A 284 -16.94 -3.04 -9.34
N GLU A 285 -15.61 -3.03 -9.33
CA GLU A 285 -14.78 -4.24 -9.34
C GLU A 285 -14.39 -4.67 -7.91
N PRO A 286 -14.25 -5.97 -7.62
CA PRO A 286 -13.83 -6.45 -6.30
C PRO A 286 -12.51 -5.82 -5.82
N ALA A 287 -12.52 -5.28 -4.61
CA ALA A 287 -11.36 -4.62 -4.01
C ALA A 287 -10.42 -5.61 -3.31
N ILE A 288 -9.14 -5.27 -3.26
CA ILE A 288 -8.19 -5.94 -2.38
C ILE A 288 -8.32 -5.32 -0.99
N THR A 289 -8.68 -6.16 -0.01
CA THR A 289 -8.91 -5.73 1.36
C THR A 289 -8.17 -6.59 2.38
N MET A 290 -7.94 -6.02 3.55
CA MET A 290 -7.47 -6.73 4.74
C MET A 290 -8.33 -6.36 5.92
N GLN A 291 -8.60 -7.33 6.80
CA GLN A 291 -9.17 -7.05 8.10
C GLN A 291 -8.11 -6.40 8.98
N ILE A 292 -8.50 -5.36 9.69
CA ILE A 292 -7.64 -4.63 10.63
C ILE A 292 -8.35 -4.48 11.96
N THR A 293 -7.57 -4.34 13.02
CA THR A 293 -8.07 -4.08 14.37
C THR A 293 -7.27 -2.96 14.99
N LYS A 294 -7.94 -1.97 15.56
CA LYS A 294 -7.30 -0.91 16.34
C LYS A 294 -6.66 -1.51 17.59
N PRO A 295 -5.34 -1.36 17.81
CA PRO A 295 -4.67 -1.95 18.97
C PRO A 295 -5.16 -1.42 20.32
N ASP A 296 -5.63 -0.17 20.35
CA ASP A 296 -6.07 0.57 21.54
C ASP A 296 -7.54 0.30 21.90
N THR A 297 -8.43 0.28 20.91
CA THR A 297 -9.88 0.11 21.14
C THR A 297 -10.38 -1.31 20.88
N GLY A 298 -9.64 -2.13 20.14
CA GLY A 298 -10.10 -3.43 19.65
C GLY A 298 -11.15 -3.33 18.54
N GLU A 299 -11.44 -2.13 18.02
CA GLU A 299 -12.39 -1.90 16.95
C GLU A 299 -11.91 -2.56 15.65
N GLU A 300 -12.73 -3.42 15.06
CA GLU A 300 -12.42 -4.05 13.78
C GLU A 300 -12.81 -3.13 12.62
N GLY A 301 -12.04 -3.22 11.55
CA GLY A 301 -12.24 -2.43 10.36
C GLY A 301 -11.67 -3.11 9.13
N ILE A 302 -11.74 -2.40 8.02
CA ILE A 302 -11.30 -2.86 6.71
C ILE A 302 -10.23 -1.88 6.21
N ARG A 303 -9.08 -2.43 5.82
CA ARG A 303 -8.08 -1.71 5.03
C ARG A 303 -8.29 -2.02 3.56
N ILE A 304 -8.41 -1.00 2.75
CA ILE A 304 -8.64 -1.07 1.30
C ILE A 304 -7.40 -0.54 0.61
N LEU A 305 -6.88 -1.28 -0.37
CA LEU A 305 -5.73 -0.87 -1.17
C LEU A 305 -6.08 -0.71 -2.63
N TYR A 306 -5.56 0.34 -3.24
CA TYR A 306 -5.83 0.71 -4.63
C TYR A 306 -4.69 1.50 -5.23
N MET A 307 -4.65 1.64 -6.55
CA MET A 307 -3.79 2.64 -7.18
C MET A 307 -4.47 4.00 -7.07
N HIS A 308 -3.77 5.05 -6.66
CA HIS A 308 -4.33 6.39 -6.62
C HIS A 308 -4.79 6.82 -8.01
N SER A 309 -6.03 7.27 -8.08
CA SER A 309 -6.60 8.08 -9.14
C SER A 309 -7.86 8.72 -8.56
N ILE A 310 -8.96 8.79 -9.31
CA ILE A 310 -10.28 9.09 -8.78
C ILE A 310 -11.06 7.77 -8.79
N HIS A 311 -11.48 7.33 -7.62
CA HIS A 311 -12.22 6.07 -7.47
C HIS A 311 -13.48 6.24 -6.63
N GLU A 312 -14.51 5.46 -6.94
CA GLU A 312 -15.64 5.22 -6.04
C GLU A 312 -15.37 3.95 -5.24
N ILE A 313 -15.37 4.07 -3.91
CA ILE A 313 -15.34 2.94 -2.99
C ILE A 313 -16.76 2.67 -2.51
N LYS A 314 -17.17 1.41 -2.59
CA LYS A 314 -18.46 0.93 -2.09
C LYS A 314 -18.24 -0.28 -1.17
N ILE A 315 -18.86 -0.24 0.00
CA ILE A 315 -18.79 -1.28 1.03
C ILE A 315 -20.21 -1.70 1.35
N VAL A 316 -20.51 -2.98 1.17
CA VAL A 316 -21.83 -3.57 1.44
C VAL A 316 -21.71 -4.55 2.59
N GLY A 317 -22.51 -4.34 3.62
CA GLY A 317 -22.57 -5.22 4.80
C GLY A 317 -23.79 -6.14 4.77
N THR A 318 -23.96 -6.90 5.84
CA THR A 318 -25.06 -7.87 5.99
C THR A 318 -26.26 -7.29 6.72
N GLU A 319 -26.03 -6.40 7.69
CA GLU A 319 -27.06 -5.80 8.53
C GLU A 319 -26.65 -4.38 8.94
N VAL A 320 -27.62 -3.48 9.07
CA VAL A 320 -27.45 -2.21 9.78
C VAL A 320 -27.55 -2.47 11.27
N ILE A 321 -26.71 -1.81 12.07
CA ILE A 321 -26.73 -1.96 13.53
C ILE A 321 -27.69 -0.92 14.11
N PRO A 322 -28.83 -1.32 14.69
CA PRO A 322 -29.72 -0.38 15.36
C PRO A 322 -29.12 0.00 16.72
N GLU A 323 -29.10 1.29 17.03
CA GLU A 323 -28.63 1.84 18.33
C GLU A 323 -29.46 1.35 19.53
N PHE A 324 -30.72 0.96 19.29
CA PHE A 324 -31.55 0.29 20.30
C PHE A 324 -32.12 -1.01 19.73
N PRO A 325 -31.90 -2.17 20.39
CA PRO A 325 -32.64 -3.36 20.03
C PRO A 325 -34.13 -3.04 20.26
N VAL A 326 -34.95 -3.09 19.21
CA VAL A 326 -36.40 -2.82 19.30
C VAL A 326 -37.07 -3.71 20.38
N ALA A 327 -36.47 -4.87 20.66
CA ALA A 327 -36.86 -5.78 21.74
C ALA A 327 -36.72 -5.20 23.18
N VAL A 328 -35.90 -4.17 23.39
CA VAL A 328 -35.65 -3.56 24.72
C VAL A 328 -36.73 -2.53 25.07
N LEU A 329 -37.35 -1.88 24.07
CA LEU A 329 -38.44 -0.93 24.28
C LEU A 329 -39.66 -1.50 25.03
N PRO A 330 -40.21 -2.68 24.68
CA PRO A 330 -41.33 -3.24 25.45
C PRO A 330 -40.92 -3.65 26.87
N ILE A 331 -39.66 -4.04 27.10
CA ILE A 331 -39.16 -4.38 28.44
C ILE A 331 -39.09 -3.12 29.32
N LEU A 332 -38.55 -2.02 28.79
CA LEU A 332 -38.54 -0.72 29.49
C LEU A 332 -39.95 -0.19 29.74
N ALA A 333 -40.86 -0.33 28.77
CA ALA A 333 -42.26 0.04 28.94
C ALA A 333 -42.94 -0.78 30.04
N LEU A 334 -42.64 -2.08 30.14
CA LEU A 334 -43.16 -2.95 31.20
C LEU A 334 -42.63 -2.54 32.58
N ILE A 335 -41.32 -2.32 32.70
CA ILE A 335 -40.68 -1.93 33.98
C ILE A 335 -41.21 -0.57 34.45
N THR A 336 -41.28 0.41 33.55
CA THR A 336 -41.86 1.73 33.87
C THR A 336 -43.34 1.64 34.24
N GLY A 337 -44.12 0.81 33.54
CA GLY A 337 -45.50 0.51 33.88
C GLY A 337 -45.68 -0.07 35.29
N ILE A 338 -44.86 -1.07 35.65
CA ILE A 338 -44.87 -1.70 36.98
C ILE A 338 -44.47 -0.70 38.07
N ALA A 339 -43.45 0.14 37.84
CA ALA A 339 -43.02 1.16 38.77
C ALA A 339 -44.12 2.22 39.04
N VAL A 340 -44.80 2.69 37.99
CA VAL A 340 -45.92 3.64 38.11
C VAL A 340 -47.09 3.02 38.87
N PHE A 341 -47.42 1.75 38.60
CA PHE A 341 -48.48 1.02 39.30
C PHE A 341 -48.17 0.89 40.80
N MET A 342 -46.94 0.51 41.17
CA MET A 342 -46.52 0.41 42.57
C MET A 342 -46.49 1.77 43.29
N ALA A 343 -46.06 2.83 42.60
CA ALA A 343 -46.06 4.19 43.16
C ALA A 343 -47.48 4.70 43.44
N ARG A 344 -48.45 4.42 42.56
CA ARG A 344 -49.87 4.75 42.78
C ARG A 344 -50.49 3.89 43.88
N GLY A 345 -50.11 2.62 43.99
CA GLY A 345 -50.58 1.72 45.05
C GLY A 345 -50.22 2.19 46.47
N LYS A 346 -49.06 2.84 46.66
CA LYS A 346 -48.65 3.41 47.96
C LYS A 346 -49.43 4.66 48.37
N GLY A 347 -50.07 5.36 47.43
CA GLY A 347 -50.94 6.52 47.73
C GLY A 347 -52.26 6.14 48.40
N MET A 348 -52.80 4.95 48.10
CA MET A 348 -54.06 4.47 48.69
C MET A 348 -53.93 3.92 50.11
N TYR A 349 -52.74 3.49 50.53
CA TYR A 349 -52.51 2.99 51.91
C TYR A 349 -52.29 4.10 52.94
N ARG A 350 -52.22 5.38 52.54
CA ARG A 350 -51.96 6.51 53.45
C ARG A 350 -53.20 7.31 53.87
N LEU A 351 -54.40 6.84 53.51
CA LEU A 351 -55.70 7.44 53.88
C LEU A 351 -56.49 6.61 54.89
N GLN A 352 -55.87 5.63 55.56
CA GLN A 352 -56.51 4.80 56.59
C GLN A 352 -55.92 4.92 58.00
N HIS A 353 -55.05 5.91 58.26
CA HIS A 353 -54.63 6.28 59.61
C HIS A 353 -54.77 7.77 59.86
#